data_AF-A0A534UNL0-F1
#
_entry.id   AF-A0A534UNL0-F1
#
_cell.length_a   1.000
_cell.length_b   1.000
_cell.length_c   1.000
_cell.angle_alpha   90.00
_cell.angle_beta   90.00
_cell.angle_gamma   90.00
#
_symmetry.space_group_name_H-M   'P 1'
#
loop_
_entity.id
_entity.type
_entity.pdbx_description
1 polymer ?
#
loop_
_entity_poly.entity_id
_entity_poly.type
_entity_poly.pdbx_seq_one_letter_code
_entity_poly.pdbx_strand_id
1 'polypeptide(L)'
;MTRASPFLEPQAQIVLYDTSYESLPFYLKIDRPIWIVSSGKKTSIMGSFYLAEQGARYAPGFDKSLLTFAEFSAEWAMAPKGHLLVFIKQKNLARLEQEVGTPAETLVAHNDLLLVTN
;
A
#
# COMPACT_ATOMS: atom_id res chain seq x y z
N MET A 1 20.97 -5.15 -8.88
CA MET A 1 19.61 -4.60 -8.88
C MET A 1 18.64 -5.72 -8.54
N THR A 2 18.10 -5.73 -7.32
CA THR A 2 17.11 -6.73 -6.87
C THR A 2 15.76 -6.42 -7.53
N ARG A 3 15.14 -7.41 -8.19
CA ARG A 3 13.86 -7.24 -8.88
C ARG A 3 12.72 -7.53 -7.91
N ALA A 4 11.66 -6.73 -7.94
CA ALA A 4 10.45 -6.93 -7.12
C ALA A 4 9.51 -8.01 -7.67
N SER A 5 9.65 -8.35 -8.96
CA SER A 5 8.79 -9.33 -9.66
C SER A 5 8.62 -10.70 -8.99
N PRO A 6 9.63 -11.29 -8.31
CA PRO A 6 9.47 -12.59 -7.65
C PRO A 6 8.48 -12.59 -6.48
N PHE A 7 8.22 -11.42 -5.89
CA PHE A 7 7.32 -11.28 -4.73
C PHE A 7 5.88 -10.99 -5.15
N LEU A 8 5.66 -10.53 -6.39
CA LEU A 8 4.36 -10.15 -6.91
C LEU A 8 3.60 -11.40 -7.38
N GLU A 9 3.19 -12.25 -6.44
CA GLU A 9 2.25 -13.32 -6.75
C GLU A 9 0.87 -12.72 -7.10
N PRO A 10 0.09 -13.33 -8.02
CA PRO A 10 -1.22 -12.81 -8.43
C PRO A 10 -2.21 -12.59 -7.27
N GLN A 11 -2.01 -13.33 -6.18
CA GLN A 11 -2.83 -13.32 -4.97
C GLN A 11 -2.36 -12.32 -3.90
N ALA A 12 -1.22 -11.66 -4.09
CA ALA A 12 -0.73 -10.66 -3.14
C ALA A 12 -1.59 -9.39 -3.20
N GLN A 13 -1.86 -8.82 -2.02
CA GLN A 13 -2.57 -7.55 -1.90
C GLN A 13 -1.55 -6.41 -1.93
N ILE A 14 -1.64 -5.58 -2.97
CA ILE A 14 -0.78 -4.40 -3.12
C ILE A 14 -1.35 -3.25 -2.30
N VAL A 15 -0.47 -2.58 -1.54
CA VAL A 15 -0.82 -1.44 -0.69
C VAL A 15 0.11 -0.26 -0.99
N LEU A 16 -0.45 0.94 -1.09
CA LEU A 16 0.28 2.20 -1.17
C LEU A 16 0.11 2.95 0.15
N TYR A 17 1.20 3.17 0.89
CA TYR A 17 1.16 3.86 2.17
C TYR A 17 1.65 5.32 2.05
N ASP A 18 0.79 6.28 2.36
CA ASP A 18 1.06 7.74 2.32
C ASP A 18 1.64 8.24 0.96
N THR A 19 1.35 7.48 -0.10
CA THR A 19 1.86 7.71 -1.45
C THR A 19 0.81 7.30 -2.48
N SER A 20 0.93 7.84 -3.69
CA SER A 20 0.15 7.45 -4.86
C SER A 20 1.12 7.21 -6.01
N TYR A 21 0.81 6.23 -6.86
CA TYR A 21 1.54 5.97 -8.10
C TYR A 21 0.52 5.67 -9.19
N GLU A 22 0.06 6.72 -9.86
CA GLU A 22 -1.03 6.64 -10.84
C GLU A 22 -0.74 5.65 -11.99
N SER A 23 0.53 5.44 -12.33
CA SER A 23 0.93 4.52 -13.38
C SER A 23 1.10 3.07 -12.92
N LEU A 24 1.20 2.81 -11.61
CA LEU A 24 1.52 1.47 -11.07
C LEU A 24 0.51 0.38 -11.46
N PRO A 25 -0.82 0.62 -11.43
CA PRO A 25 -1.80 -0.38 -11.82
C PRO A 25 -1.60 -0.89 -13.25
N PHE A 26 -1.12 -0.05 -14.17
CA PHE A 26 -0.93 -0.43 -15.57
C PHE A 26 0.23 -1.42 -15.78
N TYR A 27 1.18 -1.47 -14.84
CA TYR A 27 2.34 -2.37 -14.92
C TYR A 27 2.17 -3.65 -14.09
N LEU A 28 1.18 -3.68 -13.20
CA LEU A 28 0.93 -4.81 -12.32
C LEU A 28 -0.19 -5.67 -12.90
N LYS A 29 0.11 -6.93 -13.23
CA LYS A 29 -0.90 -7.94 -13.57
C LYS A 29 -1.58 -8.42 -12.29
N ILE A 30 -2.43 -7.57 -11.70
CA ILE A 30 -3.11 -7.83 -10.42
C ILE A 30 -4.60 -8.10 -10.66
N ASP A 31 -5.13 -9.08 -9.93
CA ASP A 31 -6.55 -9.43 -9.96
C ASP A 31 -7.34 -8.76 -8.81
N ARG A 32 -6.65 -8.02 -7.94
CA ARG A 32 -7.21 -7.33 -6.77
C ARG A 32 -7.01 -5.82 -6.86
N PRO A 33 -7.94 -5.01 -6.31
CA PRO A 33 -7.79 -3.57 -6.28
C PRO A 33 -6.58 -3.19 -5.42
N ILE A 34 -5.86 -2.14 -5.81
CA ILE A 34 -4.79 -1.57 -4.99
C ILE A 34 -5.41 -0.86 -3.79
N TRP A 35 -4.88 -1.14 -2.60
CA TRP A 35 -5.26 -0.46 -1.37
C TRP A 35 -4.43 0.80 -1.18
N ILE A 36 -5.09 1.91 -0.89
CA ILE A 36 -4.45 3.18 -0.55
C ILE A 36 -4.69 3.44 0.93
N VAL A 37 -3.60 3.57 1.68
CA VAL A 37 -3.62 3.80 3.13
C VAL A 37 -3.04 5.18 3.40
N SER A 38 -3.79 5.98 4.15
CA SER A 38 -3.35 7.29 4.63
C SER A 38 -3.10 7.23 6.13
N SER A 39 -1.99 7.81 6.59
CA SER A 39 -1.70 7.99 8.01
C SER A 39 -2.55 9.11 8.64
N GLY A 40 -3.49 9.73 7.90
CA GLY A 40 -4.41 10.76 8.37
C GLY A 40 -3.79 12.14 8.64
N LYS A 41 -2.46 12.27 8.64
CA LYS A 41 -1.75 13.54 8.90
C LYS A 41 -1.50 14.39 7.65
N LYS A 42 -1.71 13.80 6.47
CA LYS A 42 -1.53 14.44 5.18
C LYS A 42 -2.90 14.67 4.55
N THR A 43 -3.33 15.94 4.51
CA THR A 43 -4.58 16.36 3.87
C THR A 43 -4.51 16.29 2.34
N SER A 44 -3.33 16.04 1.78
CA SER A 44 -3.13 15.79 0.35
C SER A 44 -2.10 14.66 0.16
N ILE A 45 -2.60 13.50 -0.28
CA ILE A 45 -1.77 12.57 -1.04
C ILE A 45 -1.79 13.16 -2.46
N MET A 46 -0.74 13.89 -2.89
CA MET A 46 -0.70 14.45 -4.24
C MET A 46 -0.94 13.32 -5.27
N GLY A 47 -1.97 13.47 -6.10
CA GLY A 47 -2.53 12.43 -6.99
C GLY A 47 -3.89 11.87 -6.54
N SER A 48 -4.26 12.03 -5.26
CA SER A 48 -5.57 11.62 -4.71
C SER A 48 -6.60 12.74 -4.60
N PHE A 49 -6.32 13.94 -5.10
CA PHE A 49 -7.27 15.07 -5.01
C PHE A 49 -8.62 14.69 -5.65
N TYR A 50 -8.58 13.91 -6.74
CA TYR A 50 -9.76 13.31 -7.37
C TYR A 50 -10.46 12.22 -6.53
N LEU A 51 -9.72 11.47 -5.71
CA LEU A 51 -10.27 10.40 -4.86
C LEU A 51 -10.91 10.95 -3.57
N ALA A 52 -10.35 12.05 -3.04
CA ALA A 52 -10.82 12.71 -1.83
C ALA A 52 -12.09 13.56 -2.08
N GLU A 53 -12.20 14.23 -3.23
CA GLU A 53 -13.37 15.08 -3.53
C GLU A 53 -14.59 14.32 -4.04
N GLN A 54 -14.42 13.16 -4.69
CA GLN A 54 -15.56 12.37 -5.18
C GLN A 54 -16.00 11.24 -4.24
N GLY A 55 -15.30 11.06 -3.11
CA GLY A 55 -15.51 9.92 -2.22
C GLY A 55 -15.40 8.63 -3.01
N ALA A 56 -14.18 8.27 -3.45
CA ALA A 56 -13.83 7.00 -4.11
C ALA A 56 -15.05 6.33 -4.78
N ARG A 57 -15.58 6.92 -5.86
CA ARG A 57 -16.73 6.33 -6.57
C ARG A 57 -16.32 4.93 -7.03
N TYR A 58 -16.79 3.96 -6.27
CA TYR A 58 -16.56 2.54 -6.42
C TYR A 58 -16.96 2.12 -7.84
N ALA A 59 -16.05 1.48 -8.57
CA ALA A 59 -16.48 0.66 -9.70
C ALA A 59 -17.39 -0.44 -9.12
N PRO A 60 -18.61 -0.65 -9.66
CA PRO A 60 -19.50 -1.70 -9.16
C PRO A 60 -18.78 -3.05 -9.19
N GLY A 61 -18.68 -3.71 -8.03
CA GLY A 61 -18.03 -5.02 -7.88
C GLY A 61 -16.65 -5.02 -7.19
N PHE A 62 -16.09 -3.87 -6.83
CA PHE A 62 -14.84 -3.80 -6.07
C PHE A 62 -15.04 -3.23 -4.66
N ASP A 63 -14.86 -4.09 -3.64
CA ASP A 63 -14.85 -3.68 -2.23
C ASP A 63 -13.60 -2.82 -1.96
N LYS A 64 -13.84 -1.57 -1.55
CA LYS A 64 -12.92 -0.59 -0.93
C LYS A 64 -11.45 -0.58 -1.39
N SER A 65 -11.07 0.47 -2.12
CA SER A 65 -9.66 0.78 -2.46
C SER A 65 -8.98 1.78 -1.51
N LEU A 66 -9.72 2.36 -0.55
CA LEU A 66 -9.20 3.32 0.42
C LEU A 66 -9.43 2.78 1.83
N LEU A 67 -8.36 2.65 2.60
CA LEU A 67 -8.40 2.18 3.98
C LEU A 67 -7.93 3.30 4.92
N THR A 68 -8.63 3.45 6.03
CA THR A 68 -8.06 4.13 7.19
C THR A 68 -6.87 3.33 7.71
N PHE A 69 -5.95 4.00 8.41
CA PHE A 69 -4.83 3.30 9.03
C PHE A 69 -5.28 2.19 9.99
N ALA A 70 -6.36 2.43 10.75
CA ALA A 70 -6.90 1.45 11.69
C ALA A 70 -7.37 0.16 10.99
N GLU A 71 -8.07 0.28 9.86
CA GLU A 71 -8.48 -0.87 9.06
C GLU A 71 -7.25 -1.61 8.50
N PHE A 72 -6.26 -0.88 7.98
CA PHE A 72 -5.03 -1.47 7.47
C PHE A 72 -4.21 -2.19 8.55
N SER A 73 -4.10 -1.63 9.75
CA SER A 73 -3.36 -2.25 10.86
C SER A 73 -4.00 -3.56 11.32
N ALA A 74 -5.33 -3.63 11.32
CA ALA A 74 -6.05 -4.87 11.60
C ALA A 74 -5.76 -5.95 10.54
N GLU A 75 -5.79 -5.58 9.25
CA GLU A 75 -5.44 -6.49 8.16
C GLU A 75 -3.97 -6.94 8.23
N TRP A 76 -3.04 -6.02 8.55
CA TRP A 76 -1.62 -6.34 8.72
C TRP A 76 -1.35 -7.43 9.77
N ALA A 77 -2.06 -7.36 10.89
CA ALA A 77 -1.92 -8.33 11.97
C ALA A 77 -2.51 -9.70 11.64
N MET A 78 -3.51 -9.76 10.76
CA MET A 78 -4.21 -11.01 10.41
C MET A 78 -3.69 -11.66 9.13
N ALA A 79 -3.10 -10.89 8.23
CA ALA A 79 -2.64 -11.36 6.94
C ALA A 79 -1.48 -12.37 7.06
N PRO A 80 -1.47 -13.44 6.25
CA PRO A 80 -0.29 -14.30 6.12
C PRO A 80 0.93 -13.49 5.69
N LYS A 81 2.12 -13.88 6.17
CA LYS A 81 3.38 -13.25 5.79
C LYS A 81 3.56 -13.23 4.27
N GLY A 82 3.96 -12.08 3.71
CA GLY A 82 4.14 -11.92 2.26
C GLY A 82 2.84 -11.66 1.49
N HIS A 83 1.67 -11.70 2.14
CA HIS A 83 0.41 -11.41 1.49
C HIS A 83 0.21 -9.91 1.23
N LEU A 84 0.61 -9.07 2.20
CA LEU A 84 0.58 -7.61 2.04
C LEU A 84 1.92 -7.12 1.50
N LEU A 85 1.88 -6.51 0.31
CA LEU A 85 3.05 -5.91 -0.32
C LEU A 85 2.87 -4.40 -0.35
N VAL A 86 3.60 -3.72 0.51
CA VAL A 86 3.41 -2.30 0.79
C VAL A 86 4.51 -1.48 0.13
N PHE A 87 4.12 -0.64 -0.81
CA PHE A 87 4.97 0.41 -1.33
C PHE A 87 4.95 1.59 -0.38
N ILE A 88 6.12 1.93 0.14
CA ILE A 88 6.29 2.98 1.15
C ILE A 88 7.55 3.78 0.90
N LYS A 89 7.49 5.10 1.14
CA LYS A 89 8.71 5.92 1.14
C LYS A 89 9.56 5.57 2.36
N GLN A 90 10.87 5.44 2.20
CA GLN A 90 11.80 5.05 3.26
C GLN A 90 11.61 5.86 4.55
N LYS A 91 11.40 7.18 4.44
CA LYS A 91 11.15 8.08 5.59
C LYS A 91 9.88 7.77 6.41
N ASN A 92 8.94 7.00 5.85
CA ASN A 92 7.70 6.61 6.49
C ASN A 92 7.79 5.22 7.15
N LEU A 93 8.85 4.43 6.88
CA LEU A 93 8.99 3.06 7.39
C LEU A 93 8.92 3.00 8.92
N ALA A 94 9.73 3.82 9.60
CA ALA A 94 9.75 3.85 11.06
C ALA A 94 8.38 4.17 11.68
N ARG A 95 7.56 4.97 10.99
CA ARG A 95 6.19 5.25 11.42
C ARG A 95 5.31 4.02 11.26
N LEU A 96 5.33 3.40 10.07
CA LEU A 96 4.57 2.18 9.82
C LEU A 96 4.84 1.15 10.92
N GLU A 97 6.12 0.86 11.19
CA GLU A 97 6.55 -0.12 12.21
C GLU A 97 6.10 0.25 13.62
N GLN A 98 6.15 1.55 13.97
CA GLN A 98 5.63 2.03 15.25
C GLN A 98 4.11 1.84 15.36
N GLU A 99 3.37 2.10 14.29
CA GLU A 99 1.92 2.07 14.30
C GLU A 99 1.36 0.63 14.20
N VAL A 100 2.04 -0.28 13.50
CA VAL A 100 1.69 -1.73 13.46
C VAL A 100 2.32 -2.52 14.61
N GLY A 101 3.24 -1.89 15.37
CA GLY A 101 3.89 -2.47 16.54
C GLY A 101 4.89 -3.59 16.23
N THR A 102 5.21 -3.84 14.96
CA THR A 102 6.12 -4.90 14.50
C THR A 102 7.05 -4.36 13.40
N PRO A 103 8.32 -4.80 13.35
CA PRO A 103 9.22 -4.46 12.23
C PRO A 103 8.70 -5.04 10.92
N ALA A 104 8.81 -4.28 9.84
CA ALA A 104 8.42 -4.75 8.51
C ALA A 104 9.64 -5.36 7.80
N GLU A 105 9.42 -6.45 7.07
CA GLU A 105 10.49 -7.03 6.24
C GLU A 105 10.64 -6.21 4.95
N THR A 106 11.85 -5.71 4.70
CA THR A 106 12.16 -5.00 3.44
C THR A 106 12.57 -6.00 2.37
N LEU A 107 11.72 -6.16 1.36
CA LEU A 107 11.96 -7.06 0.23
C LEU A 107 12.83 -6.41 -0.85
N VAL A 108 12.55 -5.13 -1.15
CA VAL A 108 13.28 -4.35 -2.16
C VAL A 108 13.42 -2.91 -1.69
N ALA A 109 14.61 -2.34 -1.92
CA ALA A 109 14.88 -0.91 -1.75
C ALA A 109 15.37 -0.33 -3.07
N HIS A 110 14.76 0.78 -3.50
CA HIS A 110 15.18 1.53 -4.68
C HIS A 110 14.99 3.03 -4.48
N ASN A 111 16.10 3.78 -4.43
CA ASN A 111 16.13 5.18 -4.04
C ASN A 111 15.35 5.38 -2.73
N ASP A 112 14.34 6.25 -2.74
CA ASP A 112 13.55 6.61 -1.57
C ASP A 112 12.33 5.68 -1.38
N LEU A 113 12.15 4.66 -2.22
CA LEU A 113 11.00 3.76 -2.23
C LEU A 113 11.40 2.36 -1.76
N LEU A 114 10.59 1.83 -0.85
CA LEU A 114 10.71 0.47 -0.35
C LEU A 114 9.48 -0.34 -0.74
N LEU A 115 9.70 -1.62 -0.98
CA LEU A 115 8.67 -2.65 -0.96
C LEU A 115 8.86 -3.45 0.33
N VAL A 116 7.86 -3.41 1.19
CA VAL A 116 7.89 -4.09 2.50
C VAL A 116 6.71 -5.04 2.67
N THR A 117 6.85 -5.99 3.58
CA THR A 117 5.79 -6.90 3.99
C THR A 117 5.78 -7.09 5.51
N ASN A 118 4.73 -7.74 6.01
CA ASN A 118 4.54 -8.04 7.42
C ASN A 118 5.43 -9.19 7.94
#